data_AF-A0A9W8BL35-F1
#
_entry.id   AF-A0A9W8BL35-F1
#
_cell.length_a   1.000
_cell.length_b   1.000
_cell.length_c   1.000
_cell.angle_alpha   90.00
_cell.angle_beta   90.00
_cell.angle_gamma   90.00
#
_symmetry.space_group_name_H-M   'P 1'
#
loop_
_entity.id
_entity.type
_entity.pdbx_description
1 polymer ?
#
loop_
_entity_poly.entity_id
_entity_poly.type
_entity_poly.pdbx_seq_one_letter_code
_entity_poly.pdbx_strand_id
1 'polypeptide(L)'
;MRISRVATVLLFAGSAMAWTLPQKIGIYSLIQKLAQQKTGSIEEHIIYGKLAVFLGDMPTAAKLSNALESPQFRDALFSLLSNVNTVRSEAISDPDGVGNIDYLVDRIRKTYAESIKVFFSRWQR
;
A
#
# COMPACT_ATOMS: atom_id res chain seq x y z
N MET A 1 -31.50 -16.58 -29.73
CA MET A 1 -30.82 -16.54 -28.41
C MET A 1 -29.71 -15.50 -28.49
N ARG A 2 -30.01 -14.25 -28.12
CA ARG A 2 -29.07 -13.12 -28.23
C ARG A 2 -28.13 -13.19 -27.03
N ILE A 3 -26.92 -13.70 -27.26
CA ILE A 3 -25.84 -13.61 -26.28
C ILE A 3 -25.50 -12.13 -26.16
N SER A 4 -25.85 -11.53 -25.03
CA SER A 4 -25.49 -10.17 -24.63
C SER A 4 -23.98 -9.99 -24.71
N ARG A 5 -23.49 -9.47 -25.84
CA ARG A 5 -22.08 -9.11 -26.10
C ARG A 5 -21.61 -7.89 -25.29
N VAL A 6 -22.30 -7.53 -24.21
CA VAL A 6 -21.98 -6.36 -23.37
C VAL A 6 -21.27 -6.78 -22.08
N ALA A 7 -21.22 -8.07 -21.74
CA ALA A 7 -20.73 -8.54 -20.43
C ALA A 7 -19.35 -9.23 -20.46
N THR A 8 -18.59 -9.19 -21.55
CA THR A 8 -17.35 -10.00 -21.70
C THR A 8 -16.11 -9.19 -22.06
N VAL A 9 -16.11 -7.87 -21.85
CA VAL A 9 -14.93 -7.00 -22.07
C VAL A 9 -14.48 -6.31 -20.77
N LEU A 10 -14.64 -6.98 -19.62
CA LEU A 10 -14.21 -6.44 -18.31
C LEU A 10 -13.16 -7.30 -17.60
N LEU A 11 -12.62 -8.34 -18.24
CA LEU A 11 -11.73 -9.29 -17.56
C LEU A 11 -10.33 -9.47 -18.16
N PHE A 12 -10.00 -8.87 -19.31
CA PHE A 12 -8.67 -9.08 -19.93
C PHE A 12 -8.12 -7.90 -20.73
N ALA A 13 -8.28 -6.66 -20.24
CA ALA A 13 -7.48 -5.53 -20.73
C ALA A 13 -6.33 -5.26 -19.76
N GLY A 14 -5.26 -6.07 -19.91
CA GLY A 14 -3.95 -5.84 -19.32
C GLY A 14 -3.23 -4.63 -19.92
N SER A 15 -3.91 -3.48 -19.96
CA SER A 15 -3.23 -2.20 -20.00
C SER A 15 -3.01 -1.80 -18.55
N ALA A 16 -1.78 -1.96 -18.07
CA ALA A 16 -1.29 -1.17 -16.95
C ALA A 16 -1.58 0.28 -17.33
N MET A 17 -2.71 0.81 -16.85
CA MET A 17 -3.09 2.18 -17.13
C MET A 17 -2.01 3.01 -16.45
N ALA A 18 -1.08 3.54 -17.24
CA ALA A 18 0.02 4.33 -16.72
C ALA A 18 -0.60 5.63 -16.23
N TRP A 19 -0.89 5.68 -14.93
CA TRP A 19 -1.45 6.85 -14.27
C TRP A 19 -0.53 8.05 -14.52
N THR A 20 -1.12 9.19 -14.87
CA THR A 20 -0.36 10.42 -14.99
C THR A 20 0.17 10.84 -13.62
N LEU A 21 1.27 11.60 -13.57
CA LEU A 21 1.85 12.06 -12.32
C LEU A 21 0.83 12.78 -11.41
N PRO A 22 -0.01 13.71 -11.91
CA PRO A 22 -1.06 14.34 -11.08
C PRO A 22 -2.06 13.34 -10.50
N GLN A 23 -2.44 12.30 -11.25
CA GLN A 23 -3.36 11.28 -10.74
C GLN A 23 -2.69 10.42 -9.66
N LYS A 24 -1.41 10.06 -9.84
CA LYS A 24 -0.64 9.36 -8.81
C LYS A 24 -0.58 10.17 -7.52
N ILE A 25 -0.26 11.45 -7.60
CA ILE A 25 -0.22 12.36 -6.45
C ILE A 25 -1.57 12.43 -5.75
N GLY A 26 -2.67 12.59 -6.50
CA GLY A 26 -4.02 12.60 -5.93
C GLY A 26 -4.34 11.33 -5.14
N ILE A 27 -3.91 10.16 -5.64
CA ILE A 27 -4.07 8.90 -4.93
C ILE A 27 -3.18 8.83 -3.69
N TYR A 28 -1.93 9.27 -3.76
CA TYR A 28 -1.07 9.35 -2.57
C TYR A 28 -1.66 10.26 -1.50
N SER A 29 -2.23 11.41 -1.86
CA SER A 29 -2.91 12.29 -0.90
C SER A 29 -4.13 11.60 -0.27
N LEU A 30 -4.92 10.85 -1.03
CA LEU A 30 -6.07 10.10 -0.50
C LEU A 30 -5.60 9.00 0.48
N ILE A 31 -4.59 8.23 0.10
CA ILE A 31 -4.03 7.16 0.95
C ILE A 31 -3.42 7.76 2.21
N GLN A 32 -2.70 8.88 2.10
CA GLN A 32 -2.14 9.61 3.24
C GLN A 32 -3.25 10.08 4.20
N LYS A 33 -4.32 10.71 3.69
CA LYS A 33 -5.47 11.10 4.52
C LYS A 33 -6.13 9.91 5.23
N LEU A 34 -6.31 8.79 4.52
CA LEU A 34 -6.85 7.57 5.11
C LEU A 34 -5.91 6.98 6.16
N ALA A 35 -4.60 6.98 5.92
CA ALA A 35 -3.59 6.54 6.88
C ALA A 35 -3.57 7.43 8.13
N GLN A 36 -3.70 8.75 7.98
CA GLN A 36 -3.82 9.68 9.13
C GLN A 36 -5.03 9.36 10.00
N GLN A 37 -6.19 9.09 9.38
CA GLN A 37 -7.42 8.75 10.10
C GLN A 37 -7.36 7.41 10.83
N LYS A 38 -6.52 6.48 10.36
CA LYS A 38 -6.43 5.10 10.86
C LYS A 38 -5.10 4.80 11.56
N THR A 39 -4.26 5.82 11.77
CA THR A 39 -2.95 5.69 12.39
C THR A 39 -3.06 5.01 13.76
N GLY A 40 -2.29 3.94 13.96
CA GLY A 40 -2.26 3.21 15.24
C GLY A 40 -3.51 2.34 15.50
N SER A 41 -4.45 2.29 14.57
CA SER A 41 -5.58 1.36 14.63
C SER A 41 -5.23 0.01 13.99
N ILE A 42 -5.98 -1.04 14.35
CA ILE A 42 -5.85 -2.35 13.72
C ILE A 42 -6.11 -2.25 12.21
N GLU A 43 -6.96 -1.32 11.76
CA GLU A 43 -7.34 -1.15 10.34
C GLU A 43 -6.25 -0.50 9.48
N GLU A 44 -5.13 -0.04 10.06
CA GLU A 44 -4.04 0.59 9.33
C GLU A 44 -3.47 -0.32 8.23
N HIS A 45 -3.42 -1.64 8.45
CA HIS A 45 -2.97 -2.60 7.45
C HIS A 45 -3.85 -2.65 6.19
N ILE A 46 -5.15 -2.32 6.31
CA ILE A 46 -6.07 -2.27 5.18
C ILE A 46 -5.66 -1.14 4.23
N ILE A 47 -5.18 -0.02 4.77
CA ILE A 47 -4.69 1.12 3.97
C ILE A 47 -3.42 0.72 3.23
N TYR A 48 -2.52 -0.01 3.90
CA TYR A 48 -1.31 -0.55 3.26
C TYR A 48 -1.63 -1.56 2.17
N GLY A 49 -2.62 -2.44 2.38
CA GLY A 49 -3.09 -3.35 1.35
C GLY A 49 -3.61 -2.60 0.12
N LYS A 50 -4.40 -1.54 0.31
CA LYS A 50 -4.87 -0.68 -0.79
C LYS A 50 -3.73 0.03 -1.51
N LEU A 51 -2.72 0.50 -0.78
CA LEU A 51 -1.52 1.10 -1.35
C LEU A 51 -0.73 0.09 -2.19
N ALA A 52 -0.56 -1.15 -1.70
CA ALA A 52 0.10 -2.22 -2.45
C ALA A 52 -0.65 -2.56 -3.75
N VAL A 53 -1.98 -2.65 -3.70
CA VAL A 53 -2.82 -2.84 -4.91
C VAL A 53 -2.64 -1.68 -5.89
N PHE A 54 -2.62 -0.44 -5.40
CA PHE A 54 -2.40 0.73 -6.25
C PHE A 54 -1.03 0.71 -6.94
N LEU A 55 0.00 0.23 -6.24
CA LEU A 55 1.35 0.04 -6.78
C LEU A 55 1.47 -1.20 -7.69
N GLY A 56 0.38 -1.95 -7.90
CA GLY A 56 0.37 -3.17 -8.72
C GLY A 56 0.93 -4.42 -8.02
N ASP A 57 1.20 -4.35 -6.72
CA ASP A 57 1.79 -5.44 -5.93
C ASP A 57 0.71 -6.21 -5.16
N MET A 58 -0.04 -7.04 -5.90
CA MET A 58 -1.07 -7.93 -5.35
C MET A 58 -0.51 -8.94 -4.32
N PRO A 59 0.68 -9.56 -4.53
CA PRO A 59 1.27 -10.45 -3.53
C PRO A 59 1.52 -9.77 -2.18
N THR A 60 2.05 -8.54 -2.18
CA THR A 60 2.24 -7.75 -0.96
C THR A 60 0.91 -7.39 -0.32
N ALA A 61 -0.10 -7.00 -1.10
CA ALA A 61 -1.44 -6.71 -0.59
C ALA A 61 -2.07 -7.90 0.15
N ALA A 62 -1.97 -9.10 -0.43
CA ALA A 62 -2.48 -10.33 0.18
C ALA A 62 -1.75 -10.68 1.49
N LYS A 63 -0.43 -10.44 1.56
CA LYS A 63 0.33 -10.72 2.78
C LYS A 63 0.02 -9.74 3.91
N LEU A 64 -0.38 -8.52 3.60
CA LEU A 64 -0.74 -7.49 4.60
C LEU A 64 -2.08 -7.77 5.32
N SER A 65 -2.90 -8.72 4.84
CA SER A 65 -4.09 -9.15 5.57
C SER A 65 -3.80 -10.24 6.62
N ASN A 66 -2.56 -10.71 6.74
CA ASN A 66 -2.18 -11.63 7.80
C ASN A 66 -2.10 -10.93 9.17
N ALA A 67 -2.04 -11.73 10.23
CA ALA A 67 -1.85 -11.22 11.58
C ALA A 67 -0.54 -10.41 11.70
N LEU A 68 -0.56 -9.37 12.52
CA LEU A 68 0.54 -8.40 12.71
C LEU A 68 1.86 -9.08 13.13
N GLU A 69 1.76 -10.17 13.88
CA GLU A 69 2.87 -10.99 14.36
C GLU A 69 3.48 -11.93 13.30
N SER A 70 2.81 -12.10 12.16
CA SER A 70 3.25 -13.07 11.16
C SER A 70 4.52 -12.58 10.44
N PRO A 71 5.47 -13.48 10.10
CA PRO A 71 6.60 -13.12 9.24
C PRO A 71 6.15 -12.54 7.90
N GLN A 72 5.07 -13.10 7.34
CA GLN A 72 4.51 -12.68 6.05
C GLN A 72 4.04 -11.22 6.07
N PHE A 73 3.42 -10.78 7.16
CA PHE A 73 3.02 -9.39 7.35
C PHE A 73 4.23 -8.45 7.38
N ARG A 74 5.30 -8.84 8.08
CA ARG A 74 6.56 -8.06 8.15
C ARG A 74 7.25 -7.97 6.81
N ASP A 75 7.38 -9.09 6.10
CA ASP A 75 7.98 -9.13 4.76
C ASP A 75 7.19 -8.23 3.81
N ALA A 76 5.86 -8.23 3.92
CA ALA A 76 5.00 -7.39 3.10
C ALA A 76 5.15 -5.89 3.42
N LEU A 77 5.27 -5.51 4.70
CA LEU A 77 5.58 -4.12 5.07
C LEU A 77 6.94 -3.69 4.51
N PHE A 78 7.94 -4.56 4.53
CA PHE A 78 9.25 -4.28 3.97
C PHE A 78 9.20 -4.11 2.44
N SER A 79 8.52 -5.02 1.73
CA SER A 79 8.29 -4.91 0.28
C SER A 79 7.52 -3.65 -0.09
N LEU A 80 6.44 -3.33 0.66
CA LEU A 80 5.66 -2.12 0.46
C LEU A 80 6.52 -0.87 0.66
N LEU A 81 7.34 -0.83 1.71
CA LEU A 81 8.26 0.26 1.97
C LEU A 81 9.22 0.47 0.79
N SER A 82 9.76 -0.61 0.22
CA SER A 82 10.60 -0.55 -0.98
C SER A 82 9.86 0.08 -2.16
N ASN A 83 8.65 -0.40 -2.46
CA ASN A 83 7.86 0.10 -3.58
C ASN A 83 7.49 1.58 -3.42
N VAL A 84 7.11 2.01 -2.21
CA VAL A 84 6.77 3.41 -1.93
C VAL A 84 8.01 4.31 -2.07
N ASN A 85 9.19 3.85 -1.64
CA ASN A 85 10.44 4.59 -1.86
C ASN A 85 10.81 4.69 -3.35
N THR A 86 10.49 3.68 -4.16
CA THR A 86 10.65 3.78 -5.62
C THR A 86 9.75 4.85 -6.21
N VAL A 87 8.49 4.97 -5.77
CA VAL A 87 7.63 6.03 -6.33
C VAL A 87 7.98 7.42 -5.79
N ARG A 88 8.60 7.51 -4.61
CA ARG A 88 9.19 8.76 -4.11
C ARG A 88 10.11 9.41 -5.14
N SER A 89 10.91 8.63 -5.87
CA SER A 89 11.80 9.16 -6.90
C SER A 89 11.06 9.68 -8.13
N GLU A 90 9.91 9.10 -8.48
CA GLU A 90 9.05 9.59 -9.56
C GLU A 90 8.33 10.90 -9.19
N ALA A 91 8.01 11.08 -7.91
CA ALA A 91 7.31 12.26 -7.39
C ALA A 91 8.22 13.47 -7.12
N ILE A 92 9.54 13.38 -7.32
CA ILE A 92 10.51 14.47 -7.05
C ILE A 92 10.13 15.79 -7.75
N SER A 93 9.42 15.71 -8.87
CA SER A 93 8.97 16.88 -9.64
C SER A 93 7.76 17.62 -9.03
N ASP A 94 7.14 17.09 -7.96
CA ASP A 94 6.01 17.70 -7.26
C ASP A 94 6.21 17.71 -5.73
N PRO A 95 6.38 18.90 -5.10
CA PRO A 95 6.60 19.01 -3.66
C PRO A 95 5.50 18.39 -2.79
N ASP A 96 4.23 18.48 -3.19
CA ASP A 96 3.10 17.92 -2.46
C ASP A 96 3.10 16.39 -2.57
N GLY A 97 3.44 15.88 -3.76
CA GLY A 97 3.68 14.45 -4.01
C GLY A 97 4.74 13.87 -3.08
N VAL A 98 5.88 14.55 -2.95
CA VAL A 98 6.97 14.15 -2.04
C VAL A 98 6.50 14.13 -0.58
N GLY A 99 5.82 15.18 -0.11
CA GLY A 99 5.33 15.26 1.27
C GLY A 99 4.34 14.14 1.64
N ASN A 100 3.44 13.80 0.72
CA ASN A 100 2.48 12.70 0.92
C ASN A 100 3.18 11.34 0.99
N ILE A 101 4.16 11.12 0.12
CA ILE A 101 4.92 9.86 0.08
C ILE A 101 5.83 9.75 1.31
N ASP A 102 6.49 10.82 1.73
CA ASP A 102 7.35 10.83 2.92
C ASP A 102 6.57 10.49 4.18
N TYR A 103 5.36 11.03 4.32
CA TYR A 103 4.45 10.65 5.40
C TYR A 103 4.15 9.13 5.39
N LEU A 104 3.84 8.57 4.22
CA LEU A 104 3.53 7.13 4.08
C LEU A 104 4.75 6.26 4.41
N VAL A 105 5.94 6.65 3.93
CA VAL A 105 7.21 5.97 4.23
C VAL A 105 7.46 5.92 5.74
N ASP A 106 7.33 7.05 6.42
CA ASP A 106 7.54 7.14 7.86
C ASP A 106 6.52 6.31 8.63
N ARG A 107 5.26 6.31 8.20
CA ARG A 107 4.21 5.55 8.87
C ARG A 107 4.39 4.04 8.69
N ILE A 108 4.70 3.58 7.48
CA ILE A 108 5.02 2.17 7.20
C ILE A 108 6.24 1.71 8.03
N ARG A 109 7.29 2.53 8.13
CA ARG A 109 8.45 2.22 8.99
C ARG A 109 8.07 2.08 10.46
N LYS A 110 7.22 2.96 10.98
CA LYS A 110 6.73 2.89 12.36
C LYS A 110 5.94 1.60 12.60
N THR A 111 5.00 1.25 11.71
CA THR A 111 4.25 -0.01 11.84
C THR A 111 5.16 -1.24 11.72
N TYR A 112 6.18 -1.20 10.86
CA TYR A 112 7.17 -2.28 10.76
C TYR A 112 7.93 -2.46 12.09
N ALA A 113 8.40 -1.37 12.71
CA ALA A 113 9.05 -1.43 14.01
C ALA A 113 8.11 -1.95 15.13
N GLU A 114 6.83 -1.56 15.10
CA GLU A 114 5.80 -2.08 16.02
C GLU A 114 5.59 -3.58 15.84
N SER A 115 5.52 -4.08 14.61
CA SER A 115 5.35 -5.51 14.32
C SER A 115 6.52 -6.36 14.84
N ILE A 116 7.75 -5.83 14.81
CA ILE A 116 8.94 -6.48 15.37
C ILE A 116 8.84 -6.55 16.90
N LYS A 117 8.43 -5.46 17.56
CA LYS A 117 8.24 -5.43 19.01
C LYS A 117 7.19 -6.44 19.45
N VAL A 118 6.06 -6.51 18.74
CA VAL A 118 4.99 -7.49 19.01
C VAL A 118 5.51 -8.92 18.87
N PHE A 119 6.28 -9.22 17.82
CA PHE A 119 6.89 -10.53 17.62
C PHE A 119 7.76 -10.92 18.83
N PHE A 120 8.74 -10.09 19.21
CA PHE A 120 9.63 -10.42 20.33
C PHE A 120 8.92 -10.52 21.68
N SER A 121 7.93 -9.66 21.95
CA SER A 121 7.17 -9.71 23.21
C SER A 121 6.40 -11.02 23.43
N ARG A 122 6.10 -11.76 22.36
CA ARG A 122 5.46 -13.09 22.45
C ARG A 122 6.45 -14.21 22.72
N TRP A 123 7.71 -14.05 22.35
CA TRP A 123 8.78 -15.03 22.61
C TRP A 123 9.35 -14.96 24.03
N GLN A 124 9.04 -13.87 24.76
CA GLN A 124 9.48 -13.68 26.15
C GLN A 124 8.42 -14.11 27.20
N ARG A 125 7.28 -14.64 26.78
CA ARG A 125 6.26 -15.26 27.65
C ARG A 125 6.31 -16.76 27.54
#